data_AF-A0A833TVL2-F1
#
_entry.id   AF-A0A833TVL2-F1
#
_cell.length_a   1.000
_cell.length_b   1.000
_cell.length_c   1.000
_cell.angle_alpha   90.00
_cell.angle_beta   90.00
_cell.angle_gamma   90.00
#
_symmetry.space_group_name_H-M   'P 1'
#
loop_
_entity.id
_entity.type
_entity.pdbx_description
1 polymer ?
#
loop_
_entity_poly.entity_id
_entity_poly.type
_entity_poly.pdbx_seq_one_letter_code
_entity_poly.pdbx_strand_id
1 'polypeptide(L)'
;MGKDINSYNLLDDDICFDEEEFQSREIDDELAVEISKEDIAASESLNSEQKHVYNAVLEKVFTNQNAAFFVDGPGGTGKTFLYKALLATVRSRKLVALATASSGVAASILPGGRTAHSRFKLPLDIDKKSTCCVSKQSALANLLRSAKLIIWDEAPMTRKQHIEVLDKMLRDINDSDVTFGGKVVVFGEDFRQVLPVVRKGTRQEQVTSSLVYSYLWPTLTKFHLTENMRAIFDPVFLDYVLEVGNRMPPNTIDETIKIPNGMLVPYEDDNTFLDHLIEDVFHNI
;
A
#
# COMPACT_ATOMS: atom_id res chain seq x y z
N MET A 1 -14.51 20.83 -23.06
CA MET A 1 -15.75 20.83 -23.86
C MET A 1 -15.49 19.92 -25.06
N GLY A 2 -15.80 18.63 -24.91
CA GLY A 2 -15.70 17.64 -26.00
C GLY A 2 -16.99 17.63 -26.80
N LYS A 3 -16.94 17.24 -28.07
CA LYS A 3 -18.14 17.05 -28.89
C LYS A 3 -18.88 15.80 -28.38
N ASP A 4 -20.20 15.86 -28.30
CA ASP A 4 -21.06 14.73 -27.96
C ASP A 4 -20.90 13.60 -28.99
N ILE A 5 -20.84 12.33 -28.55
CA ILE A 5 -20.71 11.18 -29.44
C ILE A 5 -21.90 11.09 -30.42
N ASN A 6 -23.09 11.54 -29.99
CA ASN A 6 -24.28 11.60 -30.82
C ASN A 6 -24.09 12.57 -32.00
N SER A 7 -23.22 13.58 -31.85
CA SER A 7 -22.91 14.51 -32.95
C SER A 7 -22.10 13.89 -34.10
N TYR A 8 -21.60 12.66 -33.92
CA TYR A 8 -20.85 11.95 -34.95
C TYR A 8 -21.72 11.00 -35.79
N ASN A 9 -23.03 10.87 -35.49
CA ASN A 9 -23.99 10.00 -36.19
C ASN A 9 -23.43 8.58 -36.45
N LEU A 10 -22.74 8.00 -35.46
CA LEU A 10 -22.13 6.68 -35.57
C LEU A 10 -23.15 5.55 -35.41
N LEU A 11 -24.30 5.84 -34.80
CA LEU A 11 -25.41 4.92 -34.58
C LEU A 11 -26.72 5.58 -35.04
N ASP A 12 -27.71 4.75 -35.38
CA ASP A 12 -29.03 5.20 -35.82
C ASP A 12 -29.88 5.79 -34.66
N ASP A 13 -29.56 5.41 -33.41
CA ASP A 13 -30.21 5.89 -32.20
C ASP A 13 -29.25 6.75 -31.35
N ASP A 14 -29.78 7.82 -30.75
CA ASP A 14 -29.04 8.65 -29.80
C ASP A 14 -28.71 7.85 -28.53
N ILE A 15 -27.43 7.84 -28.15
CA ILE A 15 -26.98 7.27 -26.89
C ILE A 15 -27.30 8.27 -25.77
N CYS A 16 -28.29 7.95 -24.93
CA CYS A 16 -28.54 8.69 -23.70
C CYS A 16 -27.65 8.12 -22.59
N PHE A 17 -26.70 8.92 -22.12
CA PHE A 17 -25.90 8.56 -20.95
C PHE A 17 -26.65 8.98 -19.69
N ASP A 18 -26.93 8.03 -18.80
CA ASP A 18 -27.37 8.36 -17.46
C ASP A 18 -26.15 8.90 -16.68
N GLU A 19 -26.15 10.21 -16.44
CA GLU A 19 -25.09 10.86 -15.67
C GLU A 19 -25.00 10.30 -14.25
N GLU A 20 -26.11 9.85 -13.64
CA GLU A 20 -26.10 9.25 -12.30
C GLU A 20 -25.42 7.86 -12.32
N GLU A 21 -25.66 7.06 -13.35
CA GLU A 21 -25.01 5.76 -13.54
C GLU A 21 -23.49 5.92 -13.75
N PHE A 22 -23.07 6.91 -14.56
CA PHE A 22 -21.66 7.19 -14.76
C PHE A 22 -20.95 7.66 -13.47
N GLN A 23 -21.66 8.42 -12.65
CA GLN A 23 -21.13 8.97 -11.39
C GLN A 23 -21.05 7.94 -10.25
N SER A 24 -21.90 6.92 -10.29
CA SER A 24 -21.94 5.81 -9.31
C SER A 24 -21.04 4.64 -9.68
N ARG A 25 -20.72 4.45 -10.97
CA ARG A 25 -19.92 3.32 -11.47
C ARG A 25 -18.64 3.03 -10.69
N GLU A 26 -17.84 4.04 -10.35
CA GLU A 26 -16.58 3.81 -9.59
C GLU A 26 -16.85 3.29 -8.17
N ILE A 27 -17.99 3.65 -7.56
CA ILE A 27 -18.44 3.13 -6.26
C ILE A 27 -18.92 1.69 -6.43
N ASP A 28 -19.73 1.43 -7.44
CA ASP A 28 -20.27 0.10 -7.69
C ASP A 28 -19.17 -0.90 -8.02
N ASP A 29 -18.21 -0.53 -8.87
CA ASP A 29 -17.02 -1.31 -9.18
C ASP A 29 -16.24 -1.65 -7.89
N GLU A 30 -16.14 -0.73 -6.93
CA GLU A 30 -15.44 -0.94 -5.67
C GLU A 30 -16.24 -1.82 -4.68
N LEU A 31 -17.57 -1.69 -4.66
CA LEU A 31 -18.46 -2.52 -3.85
C LEU A 31 -18.63 -3.94 -4.43
N ALA A 32 -18.36 -4.12 -5.73
CA ALA A 32 -18.38 -5.39 -6.43
C ALA A 32 -17.09 -6.20 -6.27
N VAL A 33 -16.03 -5.64 -5.68
CA VAL A 33 -14.78 -6.38 -5.43
C VAL A 33 -15.07 -7.64 -4.61
N GLU A 34 -14.77 -8.79 -5.19
CA GLU A 34 -14.96 -10.08 -4.54
C GLU A 34 -14.11 -10.19 -3.28
N ILE A 35 -14.73 -10.66 -2.20
CA ILE A 35 -14.08 -10.89 -0.93
C ILE A 35 -13.90 -12.40 -0.79
N SER A 36 -12.64 -12.85 -0.76
CA SER A 36 -12.34 -14.27 -0.58
C SER A 36 -12.78 -14.74 0.82
N LYS A 37 -13.12 -16.03 0.97
CA LYS A 37 -13.48 -16.59 2.28
C LYS A 37 -12.30 -16.55 3.24
N GLU A 38 -11.11 -16.73 2.69
CA GLU A 38 -9.83 -16.67 3.38
C GLU A 38 -9.59 -15.28 4.00
N ASP A 39 -9.87 -14.19 3.26
CA ASP A 39 -9.69 -12.83 3.78
C ASP A 39 -10.70 -12.46 4.87
N ILE A 40 -11.90 -13.05 4.84
CA ILE A 40 -12.90 -12.90 5.92
C ILE A 40 -12.40 -13.61 7.19
N ALA A 41 -11.96 -14.86 7.02
CA ALA A 41 -11.43 -15.68 8.11
C ALA A 41 -10.09 -15.16 8.65
N ALA A 42 -9.34 -14.37 7.87
CA ALA A 42 -8.05 -13.81 8.27
C ALA A 42 -8.12 -13.05 9.60
N SER A 43 -9.24 -12.38 9.88
CA SER A 43 -9.49 -11.65 11.12
C SER A 43 -9.41 -12.51 12.38
N GLU A 44 -9.70 -13.82 12.27
CA GLU A 44 -9.68 -14.78 13.37
C GLU A 44 -8.25 -15.27 13.68
N SER A 45 -7.35 -15.17 12.71
CA SER A 45 -5.97 -15.67 12.77
C SER A 45 -4.92 -14.57 12.97
N LEU A 46 -5.34 -13.33 13.22
CA LEU A 46 -4.41 -12.23 13.51
C LEU A 46 -3.72 -12.46 14.86
N ASN A 47 -2.40 -12.24 14.90
CA ASN A 47 -1.66 -12.22 16.16
C ASN A 47 -2.03 -10.99 17.01
N SER A 48 -1.52 -10.91 18.24
CA SER A 48 -1.91 -9.83 19.17
C SER A 48 -1.59 -8.43 18.67
N GLU A 49 -0.45 -8.23 18.00
CA GLU A 49 -0.03 -6.93 17.48
C GLU A 49 -0.91 -6.51 16.29
N GLN A 50 -1.10 -7.42 15.32
CA GLN A 50 -1.98 -7.20 14.17
C GLN A 50 -3.42 -6.96 14.62
N LYS A 51 -3.92 -7.72 15.60
CA LYS A 51 -5.28 -7.56 16.14
C LYS A 51 -5.46 -6.21 16.85
N HIS A 52 -4.41 -5.71 17.51
CA HIS A 52 -4.43 -4.37 18.09
C HIS A 52 -4.61 -3.29 17.01
N VAL A 53 -3.83 -3.36 15.92
CA VAL A 53 -3.98 -2.45 14.78
C VAL A 53 -5.36 -2.59 14.14
N TYR A 54 -5.79 -3.82 13.89
CA TYR A 54 -7.08 -4.14 13.27
C TYR A 54 -8.24 -3.51 14.04
N ASN A 55 -8.28 -3.71 15.35
CA ASN A 55 -9.32 -3.13 16.22
C ASN A 55 -9.28 -1.60 16.22
N ALA A 56 -8.08 -1.00 16.34
CA ALA A 56 -7.92 0.45 16.37
C ALA A 56 -8.39 1.11 15.06
N VAL A 57 -8.06 0.52 13.91
CA VAL A 57 -8.51 1.02 12.61
C VAL A 57 -10.03 0.87 12.45
N LEU A 58 -10.57 -0.31 12.74
CA LEU A 58 -12.01 -0.55 12.58
C LEU A 58 -12.88 0.27 13.53
N GLU A 59 -12.42 0.53 14.75
CA GLU A 59 -13.08 1.44 15.67
C GLU A 59 -13.27 2.81 15.00
N LYS A 60 -12.20 3.39 14.42
CA LYS A 60 -12.27 4.68 13.74
C LYS A 60 -13.16 4.64 12.51
N VAL A 61 -13.07 3.59 11.71
CA VAL A 61 -13.90 3.40 10.51
C VAL A 61 -15.39 3.36 10.89
N PHE A 62 -15.78 2.55 11.88
CA PHE A 62 -17.19 2.34 12.22
C PHE A 62 -17.79 3.44 13.10
N THR A 63 -16.97 4.18 13.83
CA THR A 63 -17.41 5.39 14.57
C THR A 63 -17.38 6.66 13.70
N ASN A 64 -17.01 6.55 12.42
CA ASN A 64 -16.83 7.68 11.50
C ASN A 64 -15.88 8.76 12.05
N GLN A 65 -14.83 8.34 12.75
CA GLN A 65 -13.78 9.23 13.24
C GLN A 65 -12.62 9.26 12.26
N ASN A 66 -12.03 10.44 12.07
CA ASN A 66 -10.83 10.59 11.26
C ASN A 66 -9.62 10.00 11.99
N ALA A 67 -8.76 9.31 11.25
CA ALA A 67 -7.49 8.82 11.79
C ALA A 67 -6.51 8.51 10.66
N ALA A 68 -5.23 8.72 10.93
CA ALA A 68 -4.18 8.34 10.02
C ALA A 68 -3.17 7.47 10.76
N PHE A 69 -2.90 6.29 10.22
CA PHE A 69 -2.06 5.28 10.83
C PHE A 69 -0.84 4.98 9.96
N PHE A 70 0.26 4.63 10.61
CA PHE A 70 1.42 4.03 9.96
C PHE A 70 1.73 2.70 10.62
N VAL A 71 1.70 1.60 9.85
CA VAL A 71 2.04 0.26 10.31
C VAL A 71 3.46 -0.05 9.84
N ASP A 72 4.41 0.08 10.75
CA ASP A 72 5.79 -0.34 10.55
C ASP A 72 5.93 -1.82 10.90
N GLY A 73 6.85 -2.51 10.23
CA GLY A 73 7.22 -3.87 10.61
C GLY A 73 8.09 -4.53 9.56
N PRO A 74 9.05 -5.39 9.94
CA PRO A 74 9.92 -6.09 9.00
C PRO A 74 9.17 -6.87 7.91
N GLY A 75 9.88 -7.21 6.85
CA GLY A 75 9.40 -8.20 5.88
C GLY A 75 9.00 -9.50 6.59
N GLY A 76 7.81 -10.03 6.31
CA GLY A 76 7.31 -11.26 6.93
C GLY A 76 6.41 -11.08 8.16
N THR A 77 6.22 -9.87 8.68
CA THR A 77 5.34 -9.60 9.85
C THR A 77 3.83 -9.62 9.56
N GLY A 78 3.42 -9.99 8.34
CA GLY A 78 2.00 -10.13 7.99
C GLY A 78 1.23 -8.82 7.77
N LYS A 79 1.89 -7.70 7.45
CA LYS A 79 1.23 -6.42 7.10
C LYS A 79 0.15 -6.58 6.02
N THR A 80 0.49 -7.23 4.91
CA THR A 80 -0.46 -7.49 3.81
C THR A 80 -1.64 -8.36 4.26
N PHE A 81 -1.39 -9.34 5.15
CA PHE A 81 -2.45 -10.19 5.73
C PHE A 81 -3.42 -9.36 6.58
N LEU A 82 -2.89 -8.46 7.42
CA LEU A 82 -3.67 -7.49 8.18
C LEU A 82 -4.50 -6.57 7.26
N TYR A 83 -3.91 -6.05 6.16
CA TYR A 83 -4.65 -5.19 5.22
C TYR A 83 -5.79 -5.92 4.53
N LYS A 84 -5.58 -7.19 4.14
CA LYS A 84 -6.64 -8.03 3.57
C LYS A 84 -7.78 -8.23 4.56
N ALA A 85 -7.49 -8.53 5.82
CA ALA A 85 -8.51 -8.65 6.86
C ALA A 85 -9.30 -7.33 7.06
N LEU A 86 -8.63 -6.19 7.09
CA LEU A 86 -9.26 -4.87 7.18
C LEU A 86 -10.19 -4.60 5.99
N LEU A 87 -9.69 -4.79 4.76
CA LEU A 87 -10.46 -4.59 3.53
C LEU A 87 -11.68 -5.49 3.49
N ALA A 88 -11.52 -6.79 3.78
CA ALA A 88 -12.60 -7.76 3.81
C ALA A 88 -13.67 -7.37 4.83
N THR A 89 -13.27 -6.97 6.04
CA THR A 89 -14.21 -6.60 7.09
C THR A 89 -15.02 -5.36 6.72
N VAL A 90 -14.38 -4.32 6.19
CA VAL A 90 -15.08 -3.08 5.80
C VAL A 90 -15.99 -3.32 4.60
N ARG A 91 -15.51 -4.01 3.55
CA ARG A 91 -16.30 -4.31 2.35
C ARG A 91 -17.45 -5.29 2.60
N SER A 92 -17.31 -6.22 3.55
CA SER A 92 -18.41 -7.14 3.94
C SER A 92 -19.64 -6.39 4.49
N ARG A 93 -19.43 -5.18 5.03
CA ARG A 93 -20.49 -4.28 5.49
C ARG A 93 -20.99 -3.32 4.40
N LYS A 94 -20.66 -3.58 3.13
CA LYS A 94 -21.01 -2.74 1.97
C LYS A 94 -20.52 -1.30 2.10
N LEU A 95 -19.36 -1.12 2.74
CA LEU A 95 -18.65 0.16 2.81
C LEU A 95 -17.49 0.19 1.83
N VAL A 96 -17.21 1.37 1.29
CA VAL A 96 -16.10 1.58 0.35
C VAL A 96 -14.77 1.58 1.11
N ALA A 97 -13.89 0.64 0.78
CA ALA A 97 -12.52 0.56 1.28
C ALA A 97 -11.54 0.47 0.11
N LEU A 98 -10.66 1.45 -0.03
CA LEU A 98 -9.74 1.56 -1.16
C LEU A 98 -8.42 0.88 -0.84
N ALA A 99 -8.07 -0.14 -1.62
CA ALA A 99 -6.76 -0.78 -1.59
C ALA A 99 -5.81 -0.10 -2.58
N THR A 100 -4.72 0.49 -2.10
CA THR A 100 -3.69 1.09 -2.94
C THR A 100 -2.29 0.67 -2.55
N ALA A 101 -1.36 0.73 -3.50
CA ALA A 101 0.06 0.51 -3.25
C ALA A 101 0.94 1.42 -4.13
N SER A 102 2.23 1.54 -3.80
CA SER A 102 3.18 2.32 -4.59
C SER A 102 3.56 1.63 -5.91
N SER A 103 3.71 0.30 -5.93
CA SER A 103 4.02 -0.50 -7.12
C SER A 103 2.83 -1.30 -7.64
N GLY A 104 2.89 -1.71 -8.92
CA GLY A 104 1.86 -2.55 -9.54
C GLY A 104 1.81 -3.97 -8.97
N VAL A 105 2.97 -4.52 -8.58
CA VAL A 105 3.08 -5.86 -8.00
C VAL A 105 2.48 -5.88 -6.59
N ALA A 106 2.78 -4.89 -5.75
CA ALA A 106 2.13 -4.80 -4.44
C ALA A 106 0.62 -4.57 -4.57
N ALA A 107 0.19 -3.74 -5.53
CA ALA A 107 -1.22 -3.50 -5.78
C ALA A 107 -1.96 -4.79 -6.18
N SER A 108 -1.37 -5.66 -7.01
CA SER A 108 -2.04 -6.89 -7.46
C SER A 108 -2.23 -7.93 -6.35
N ILE A 109 -1.49 -7.83 -5.24
CA ILE A 109 -1.63 -8.72 -4.09
C ILE A 109 -2.86 -8.36 -3.24
N LEU A 110 -3.28 -7.09 -3.26
CA LEU A 110 -4.44 -6.61 -2.52
C LEU A 110 -5.74 -6.80 -3.34
N PRO A 111 -6.84 -7.28 -2.75
CA PRO A 111 -8.10 -7.45 -3.47
C PRO A 111 -8.64 -6.09 -3.95
N GLY A 112 -8.88 -5.95 -5.25
CA GLY A 112 -9.27 -4.67 -5.88
C GLY A 112 -8.17 -3.61 -5.83
N GLY A 113 -6.91 -4.00 -5.60
CA GLY A 113 -5.79 -3.09 -5.47
C GLY A 113 -5.48 -2.35 -6.77
N ARG A 114 -5.16 -1.06 -6.64
CA ARG A 114 -4.66 -0.22 -7.74
C ARG A 114 -3.41 0.53 -7.28
N THR A 115 -2.54 0.93 -8.20
CA THR A 115 -1.43 1.81 -7.81
C THR A 115 -1.97 3.17 -7.34
N ALA A 116 -1.34 3.79 -6.35
CA ALA A 116 -1.78 5.09 -5.84
C ALA A 116 -1.84 6.16 -6.94
N HIS A 117 -0.88 6.14 -7.88
CA HIS A 117 -0.89 7.00 -9.07
C HIS A 117 -2.15 6.82 -9.92
N SER A 118 -2.54 5.57 -10.20
CA SER A 118 -3.73 5.30 -11.02
C SER A 118 -5.04 5.61 -10.29
N ARG A 119 -5.13 5.27 -8.99
CA ARG A 119 -6.33 5.46 -8.16
C ARG A 119 -6.60 6.94 -7.91
N PHE A 120 -5.58 7.70 -7.52
CA PHE A 120 -5.73 9.10 -7.11
C PHE A 120 -5.34 10.10 -8.20
N LYS A 121 -5.02 9.63 -9.42
CA LYS A 121 -4.55 10.47 -10.53
C LYS A 121 -3.38 11.38 -10.11
N LEU A 122 -2.45 10.83 -9.35
CA LEU A 122 -1.28 11.57 -8.88
C LEU A 122 -0.37 11.87 -10.09
N PRO A 123 0.12 13.11 -10.22
CA PRO A 123 1.06 13.45 -11.29
C PRO A 123 2.38 12.71 -11.08
N LEU A 124 3.01 12.26 -12.16
CA LEU A 124 4.31 11.58 -12.13
C LEU A 124 5.45 12.56 -11.80
N ASP A 125 5.37 13.77 -12.36
CA ASP A 125 6.30 14.86 -12.10
C ASP A 125 5.67 15.84 -11.11
N ILE A 126 6.00 15.65 -9.83
CA ILE A 126 5.59 16.56 -8.77
C ILE A 126 6.59 17.72 -8.64
N ASP A 127 6.08 18.93 -8.77
CA ASP A 127 6.73 20.15 -8.27
C ASP A 127 6.05 20.61 -6.96
N LYS A 128 6.64 21.60 -6.26
CA LYS A 128 6.09 22.12 -4.98
C LYS A 128 4.69 22.75 -5.10
N LYS A 129 4.22 23.03 -6.32
CA LYS A 129 2.91 23.64 -6.61
C LYS A 129 1.90 22.64 -7.18
N SER A 130 2.32 21.41 -7.43
CA SER A 130 1.49 20.38 -8.01
C SER A 130 0.25 20.16 -7.14
N THR A 131 -0.90 20.32 -7.79
CA THR A 131 -2.22 20.00 -7.22
C THR A 131 -2.79 18.86 -8.04
N CYS A 132 -3.57 18.00 -7.41
CA CYS A 132 -4.28 16.97 -8.14
C CYS A 132 -5.51 17.59 -8.82
N CYS A 133 -5.67 17.39 -10.12
CA CYS A 133 -6.77 17.96 -10.91
C CYS A 133 -8.01 17.06 -10.91
N VAL A 134 -8.46 16.59 -9.75
CA VAL A 134 -9.72 15.85 -9.65
C VAL A 134 -10.87 16.84 -9.45
N SER A 135 -11.78 16.92 -10.42
CA SER A 135 -12.99 17.73 -10.29
C SER A 135 -13.87 17.19 -9.16
N LYS A 136 -14.41 18.09 -8.33
CA LYS A 136 -15.37 17.76 -7.26
C LYS A 136 -16.65 17.08 -7.78
N GLN A 137 -16.96 17.24 -9.07
CA GLN A 137 -18.12 16.65 -9.73
C GLN A 137 -17.78 15.34 -10.47
N SER A 138 -16.56 14.81 -10.31
CA SER A 138 -16.18 13.56 -10.97
C SER A 138 -16.64 12.33 -10.19
N ALA A 139 -16.84 11.20 -10.91
CA ALA A 139 -17.14 9.90 -10.30
C ALA A 139 -16.07 9.50 -9.27
N LEU A 140 -14.80 9.80 -9.54
CA LEU A 140 -13.70 9.60 -8.60
C LEU A 140 -13.88 10.43 -7.32
N ALA A 141 -14.30 11.69 -7.41
CA ALA A 141 -14.57 12.49 -6.22
C ALA A 141 -15.71 11.88 -5.38
N ASN A 142 -16.76 11.36 -6.01
CA ASN A 142 -17.85 10.65 -5.31
C ASN A 142 -17.36 9.36 -4.64
N LEU A 143 -16.52 8.59 -5.31
CA LEU A 143 -15.85 7.42 -4.71
C LEU A 143 -15.04 7.83 -3.48
N LEU A 144 -14.20 8.87 -3.59
CA LEU A 144 -13.35 9.35 -2.49
C LEU A 144 -14.17 9.93 -1.33
N ARG A 145 -15.32 10.55 -1.59
CA ARG A 145 -16.28 10.95 -0.53
C ARG A 145 -16.88 9.74 0.16
N SER A 146 -17.22 8.70 -0.59
CA SER A 146 -17.85 7.48 -0.06
C SER A 146 -16.88 6.58 0.69
N ALA A 147 -15.58 6.64 0.36
CA ALA A 147 -14.52 5.88 1.01
C ALA A 147 -14.51 6.08 2.53
N LYS A 148 -14.50 4.97 3.26
CA LYS A 148 -14.38 4.94 4.72
C LYS A 148 -12.99 4.54 5.19
N LEU A 149 -12.28 3.74 4.38
CA LEU A 149 -10.92 3.29 4.64
C LEU A 149 -10.10 3.45 3.36
N ILE A 150 -8.88 3.95 3.49
CA ILE A 150 -7.87 3.97 2.43
C ILE A 150 -6.61 3.29 2.97
N ILE A 151 -6.18 2.21 2.32
CA ILE A 151 -4.90 1.55 2.61
C ILE A 151 -3.91 1.91 1.51
N TRP A 152 -2.70 2.30 1.89
CA TRP A 152 -1.58 2.52 0.97
C TRP A 152 -0.35 1.69 1.42
N ASP A 153 -0.14 0.57 0.74
CA ASP A 153 1.01 -0.33 0.92
C ASP A 153 2.26 0.16 0.17
N GLU A 154 3.45 -0.17 0.65
CA GLU A 154 4.72 0.37 0.14
C GLU A 154 4.80 1.92 0.16
N ALA A 155 4.07 2.58 1.07
CA ALA A 155 4.00 4.04 1.10
C ALA A 155 5.36 4.76 1.23
N PRO A 156 6.34 4.27 2.04
CA PRO A 156 7.68 4.85 2.12
C PRO A 156 8.48 4.89 0.82
N MET A 157 8.15 4.05 -0.17
CA MET A 157 8.80 4.08 -1.49
C MET A 157 8.42 5.32 -2.31
N THR A 158 7.36 6.02 -1.91
CA THR A 158 6.84 7.19 -2.61
C THR A 158 7.37 8.48 -1.98
N ARG A 159 7.69 9.47 -2.82
CA ARG A 159 8.06 10.81 -2.34
C ARG A 159 6.94 11.41 -1.50
N LYS A 160 7.28 12.04 -0.37
CA LYS A 160 6.32 12.61 0.58
C LYS A 160 5.28 13.51 -0.06
N GLN A 161 5.66 14.25 -1.10
CA GLN A 161 4.78 15.19 -1.78
C GLN A 161 3.56 14.51 -2.41
N HIS A 162 3.66 13.25 -2.86
CA HIS A 162 2.48 12.53 -3.36
C HIS A 162 1.46 12.26 -2.25
N ILE A 163 1.93 11.95 -1.04
CA ILE A 163 1.09 11.73 0.14
C ILE A 163 0.49 13.07 0.62
N GLU A 164 1.27 14.15 0.57
CA GLU A 164 0.80 15.51 0.87
C GLU A 164 -0.24 16.00 -0.17
N VAL A 165 -0.08 15.64 -1.44
CA VAL A 165 -1.07 15.92 -2.49
C VAL A 165 -2.34 15.13 -2.25
N LEU A 166 -2.25 13.86 -1.83
CA LEU A 166 -3.43 13.07 -1.44
C LEU A 166 -4.18 13.74 -0.27
N ASP A 167 -3.46 14.17 0.77
CA ASP A 167 -4.05 14.90 1.90
C ASP A 167 -4.80 16.16 1.44
N LYS A 168 -4.15 17.02 0.65
CA LYS A 168 -4.77 18.24 0.11
C LYS A 168 -5.98 17.95 -0.76
N MET A 169 -5.89 16.93 -1.62
CA MET A 169 -6.98 16.52 -2.50
C MET A 169 -8.19 16.03 -1.69
N LEU A 170 -7.98 15.20 -0.68
CA LEU A 170 -9.08 14.69 0.16
C LEU A 170 -9.71 15.81 0.99
N ARG A 171 -8.92 16.76 1.50
CA ARG A 171 -9.42 17.97 2.17
C ARG A 171 -10.33 18.78 1.25
N ASP A 172 -9.88 19.03 0.02
CA ASP A 172 -10.67 19.77 -0.97
C ASP A 172 -11.95 19.02 -1.35
N ILE A 173 -11.89 17.73 -1.68
CA ILE A 173 -13.04 16.92 -2.10
C ILE A 173 -14.13 16.82 -1.02
N ASN A 174 -13.72 16.78 0.25
CA ASN A 174 -14.63 16.65 1.40
C ASN A 174 -14.94 17.99 2.08
N ASP A 175 -14.48 19.12 1.52
CA ASP A 175 -14.65 20.47 2.08
C ASP A 175 -14.29 20.53 3.58
N SER A 176 -13.12 19.97 3.94
CA SER A 176 -12.68 19.80 5.32
C SER A 176 -11.21 20.14 5.49
N ASP A 177 -10.88 20.92 6.53
CA ASP A 177 -9.49 21.24 6.87
C ASP A 177 -8.77 20.12 7.65
N VAL A 178 -9.48 19.06 8.02
CA VAL A 178 -8.95 17.92 8.79
C VAL A 178 -8.05 17.07 7.90
N THR A 179 -6.95 16.55 8.45
CA THR A 179 -6.03 15.66 7.74
C THR A 179 -6.77 14.55 6.97
N PHE A 180 -6.39 14.37 5.71
CA PHE A 180 -7.01 13.47 4.73
C PHE A 180 -8.52 13.67 4.55
N GLY A 181 -9.04 14.89 4.74
CA GLY A 181 -10.46 15.19 4.56
C GLY A 181 -11.38 14.40 5.48
N GLY A 182 -10.89 14.04 6.68
CA GLY A 182 -11.64 13.28 7.68
C GLY A 182 -11.69 11.76 7.43
N LYS A 183 -10.93 11.23 6.47
CA LYS A 183 -10.89 9.78 6.18
C LYS A 183 -10.06 9.00 7.18
N VAL A 184 -10.29 7.68 7.25
CA VAL A 184 -9.35 6.75 7.87
C VAL A 184 -8.35 6.29 6.83
N VAL A 185 -7.07 6.60 7.06
CA VAL A 185 -5.97 6.23 6.16
C VAL A 185 -4.96 5.38 6.89
N VAL A 186 -4.57 4.26 6.29
CA VAL A 186 -3.53 3.35 6.80
C VAL A 186 -2.41 3.29 5.79
N PHE A 187 -1.25 3.78 6.18
CA PHE A 187 0.00 3.56 5.46
C PHE A 187 0.74 2.40 6.09
N GLY A 188 1.55 1.72 5.31
CA GLY A 188 2.62 0.93 5.89
C GLY A 188 3.61 0.44 4.86
N GLU A 189 4.74 0.01 5.38
CA GLU A 189 5.80 -0.80 4.80
C GLU A 189 6.87 -0.94 5.89
N ASP A 190 8.06 -1.39 5.52
CA ASP A 190 9.26 -1.31 6.34
C ASP A 190 10.20 -0.22 5.79
N PHE A 191 10.61 0.75 6.63
CA PHE A 191 11.59 1.76 6.22
C PHE A 191 13.00 1.21 5.93
N ARG A 192 13.29 -0.04 6.32
CA ARG A 192 14.54 -0.74 5.94
C ARG A 192 14.55 -1.20 4.49
N GLN A 193 13.41 -1.15 3.80
CA GLN A 193 13.34 -1.43 2.37
C GLN A 193 13.77 -0.20 1.53
N VAL A 194 13.07 0.05 0.43
CA VAL A 194 13.47 1.02 -0.58
C VAL A 194 12.93 2.41 -0.21
N LEU A 195 13.84 3.39 -0.13
CA LEU A 195 13.50 4.82 0.00
C LEU A 195 13.00 5.40 -1.33
N PRO A 196 12.37 6.59 -1.33
CA PRO A 196 11.91 7.21 -2.56
C PRO A 196 13.02 7.42 -3.58
N VAL A 197 12.73 7.11 -4.84
CA VAL A 197 13.69 7.28 -5.93
C VAL A 197 13.85 8.77 -6.26
N VAL A 198 15.03 9.30 -5.95
CA VAL A 198 15.47 10.65 -6.34
C VAL A 198 16.60 10.50 -7.36
N ARG A 199 16.27 10.58 -8.65
CA ARG A 199 17.23 10.41 -9.74
C ARG A 199 18.36 11.45 -9.61
N LYS A 200 19.61 10.97 -9.57
CA LYS A 200 20.81 11.81 -9.38
C LYS A 200 20.80 12.64 -8.08
N GLY A 201 19.97 12.26 -7.10
CA GLY A 201 19.86 12.96 -5.83
C GLY A 201 20.93 12.54 -4.83
N THR A 202 21.34 13.48 -4.01
CA THR A 202 22.17 13.28 -2.83
C THR A 202 21.42 12.48 -1.75
N ARG A 203 22.17 11.92 -0.78
CA ARG A 203 21.57 11.27 0.40
C ARG A 203 20.61 12.20 1.16
N GLN A 204 20.96 13.49 1.27
CA GLN A 204 20.11 14.48 1.93
C GLN A 204 18.80 14.70 1.15
N GLU A 205 18.84 14.73 -0.18
CA GLU A 205 17.63 14.86 -1.01
C GLU A 205 16.74 13.62 -0.93
N GLN A 206 17.30 12.41 -0.86
CA GLN A 206 16.53 11.20 -0.62
C GLN A 206 15.80 11.24 0.73
N VAL A 207 16.54 11.58 1.79
CA VAL A 207 16.01 11.69 3.15
C VAL A 207 14.94 12.78 3.24
N THR A 208 15.17 13.97 2.69
CA THR A 208 14.19 15.06 2.72
C THR A 208 12.95 14.81 1.85
N SER A 209 13.04 13.88 0.88
CA SER A 209 11.92 13.40 0.07
C SER A 209 11.10 12.29 0.74
N SER A 210 11.58 11.72 1.84
CA SER A 210 10.90 10.65 2.56
C SER A 210 9.69 11.14 3.36
N LEU A 211 8.74 10.24 3.61
CA LEU A 211 7.54 10.51 4.40
C LEU A 211 7.87 11.09 5.78
N VAL A 212 8.97 10.67 6.42
CA VAL A 212 9.34 11.16 7.77
C VAL A 212 9.66 12.66 7.81
N TYR A 213 9.97 13.27 6.67
CA TYR A 213 10.16 14.72 6.51
C TYR A 213 8.89 15.48 6.08
N SER A 214 7.73 14.81 6.05
CA SER A 214 6.44 15.43 5.77
C SER A 214 5.85 16.09 7.01
N TYR A 215 5.04 17.15 6.81
CA TYR A 215 4.21 17.70 7.88
C TYR A 215 3.16 16.70 8.39
N LEU A 216 2.85 15.66 7.61
CA LEU A 216 1.90 14.61 7.99
C LEU A 216 2.49 13.62 8.99
N TRP A 217 3.81 13.38 8.95
CA TRP A 217 4.44 12.33 9.75
C TRP A 217 4.17 12.45 11.27
N PRO A 218 4.26 13.65 11.90
CA PRO A 218 3.93 13.79 13.31
C PRO A 218 2.47 13.47 13.64
N THR A 219 1.56 13.58 12.68
CA THR A 219 0.11 13.37 12.87
C THR A 219 -0.30 11.90 12.82
N LEU A 220 0.55 11.02 12.28
CA LEU A 220 0.24 9.60 12.13
C LEU A 220 0.37 8.86 13.47
N THR A 221 -0.62 8.03 13.81
CA THR A 221 -0.50 7.05 14.89
C THR A 221 0.31 5.86 14.39
N LYS A 222 1.39 5.50 15.08
CA LYS A 222 2.38 4.53 14.60
C LYS A 222 2.25 3.22 15.35
N PHE A 223 2.09 2.13 14.62
CA PHE A 223 2.12 0.76 15.15
C PHE A 223 3.36 0.06 14.62
N HIS A 224 3.91 -0.87 15.42
CA HIS A 224 5.07 -1.66 15.06
C HIS A 224 4.68 -3.13 15.19
N LEU A 225 4.78 -3.87 14.10
CA LEU A 225 4.69 -5.32 14.09
C LEU A 225 6.11 -5.86 14.20
N THR A 226 6.35 -6.76 15.15
CA THR A 226 7.68 -7.30 15.45
C THR A 226 7.76 -8.80 15.19
N GLU A 227 6.64 -9.51 15.35
CA GLU A 227 6.58 -10.95 15.14
C GLU A 227 6.65 -11.31 13.65
N ASN A 228 7.71 -12.01 13.23
CA ASN A 228 7.83 -12.51 11.86
C ASN A 228 6.99 -13.78 11.71
N MET A 229 6.01 -13.75 10.81
CA MET A 229 5.10 -14.87 10.56
C MET A 229 5.54 -15.75 9.38
N ARG A 230 6.50 -15.29 8.57
CA ARG A 230 6.95 -15.99 7.33
C ARG A 230 8.06 -17.00 7.61
N ALA A 231 9.02 -16.61 8.45
CA ALA A 231 10.23 -17.40 8.73
C ALA A 231 10.22 -17.96 10.16
N ILE A 232 9.04 -18.23 10.75
CA ILE A 232 8.91 -18.71 12.14
C ILE A 232 9.71 -19.98 12.44
N PHE A 233 9.89 -20.83 11.43
CA PHE A 233 10.58 -22.12 11.58
C PHE A 233 12.09 -22.02 11.31
N ASP A 234 12.60 -20.83 10.96
CA ASP A 234 14.02 -20.57 10.71
C ASP A 234 14.49 -19.32 11.47
N PRO A 235 14.68 -19.42 12.79
CA PRO A 235 15.12 -18.29 13.61
C PRO A 235 16.52 -17.80 13.23
N VAL A 236 17.41 -18.68 12.75
CA VAL A 236 18.77 -18.31 12.34
C VAL A 236 18.73 -17.40 11.11
N PHE A 237 17.90 -17.74 10.12
CA PHE A 237 17.67 -16.87 8.97
C PHE A 237 17.01 -15.56 9.36
N LEU A 238 16.00 -15.62 10.23
CA LEU A 238 15.30 -14.43 10.70
C LEU A 238 16.25 -13.44 11.37
N ASP A 239 17.04 -13.90 12.33
CA ASP A 239 18.00 -13.06 13.07
C ASP A 239 19.00 -12.42 12.11
N TYR A 240 19.57 -13.21 11.19
CA TYR A 240 20.52 -12.70 10.19
C TYR A 240 19.91 -11.61 9.29
N VAL A 241 18.71 -11.83 8.76
CA VAL A 241 18.05 -10.83 7.89
C VAL A 241 17.71 -9.56 8.66
N LEU A 242 17.28 -9.68 9.92
CA LEU A 242 17.00 -8.53 10.77
C LEU A 242 18.28 -7.76 11.12
N GLU A 243 19.38 -8.44 11.43
CA GLU A 243 20.69 -7.81 11.67
C GLU A 243 21.15 -7.02 10.45
N VAL A 244 21.11 -7.64 9.26
CA VAL A 244 21.41 -6.97 7.98
C VAL A 244 20.53 -5.74 7.78
N GLY A 245 19.21 -5.87 7.96
CA GLY A 245 18.26 -4.77 7.79
C GLY A 245 18.48 -3.62 8.78
N ASN A 246 18.85 -3.94 10.02
CA ASN A 246 19.15 -2.96 11.08
C ASN A 246 20.54 -2.34 10.94
N ARG A 247 21.34 -2.76 9.94
CA ARG A 247 22.76 -2.40 9.79
C ARG A 247 23.58 -2.74 11.04
N MET A 248 23.13 -3.75 11.79
CA MET A 248 23.93 -4.36 12.84
C MET A 248 24.89 -5.33 12.17
N PRO A 249 26.17 -5.37 12.51
CA PRO A 249 27.15 -6.15 11.75
C PRO A 249 26.97 -7.65 11.98
N PRO A 250 26.52 -8.46 11.01
CA PRO A 250 26.70 -9.89 11.06
C PRO A 250 27.97 -10.16 10.26
N ASN A 251 29.14 -9.97 10.86
CA ASN A 251 30.41 -10.31 10.22
C ASN A 251 30.65 -9.65 8.83
N THR A 252 30.80 -8.33 8.78
CA THR A 252 31.33 -7.70 7.55
C THR A 252 32.80 -8.09 7.34
N ILE A 253 33.12 -8.65 6.18
CA ILE A 253 34.51 -8.86 5.73
C ILE A 253 34.73 -7.94 4.54
N ASP A 254 35.73 -7.05 4.62
CA ASP A 254 36.09 -6.14 3.52
C ASP A 254 34.91 -5.36 2.91
N GLU A 255 34.09 -4.73 3.77
CA GLU A 255 32.89 -3.96 3.37
C GLU A 255 31.77 -4.78 2.69
N THR A 256 31.89 -6.11 2.65
CA THR A 256 30.87 -7.03 2.13
C THR A 256 30.13 -7.75 3.25
N ILE A 257 28.86 -8.07 3.00
CA ILE A 257 28.03 -8.85 3.92
C ILE A 257 28.38 -10.33 3.75
N LYS A 258 28.80 -11.00 4.83
CA LYS A 258 29.06 -12.44 4.81
C LYS A 258 27.77 -13.22 4.97
N ILE A 259 27.44 -14.03 3.97
CA ILE A 259 26.33 -14.99 4.04
C ILE A 259 26.72 -16.16 4.96
N PRO A 260 25.85 -16.58 5.90
CA PRO A 260 26.09 -17.74 6.76
C PRO A 260 26.30 -19.02 5.94
N ASN A 261 27.23 -19.89 6.36
CA ASN A 261 27.54 -21.12 5.64
C ASN A 261 26.33 -22.04 5.43
N GLY A 262 25.37 -22.04 6.36
CA GLY A 262 24.12 -22.82 6.24
C GLY A 262 23.14 -22.30 5.18
N MET A 263 23.41 -21.14 4.59
CA MET A 263 22.64 -20.55 3.49
C MET A 263 23.39 -20.63 2.14
N LEU A 264 24.52 -21.32 2.09
CA LEU A 264 25.34 -21.47 0.90
C LEU A 264 25.20 -22.88 0.34
N VAL A 265 24.92 -22.98 -0.96
CA VAL A 265 25.12 -24.21 -1.73
C VAL A 265 26.52 -24.14 -2.33
N PRO A 266 27.40 -25.14 -2.10
CA PRO A 266 28.74 -25.16 -2.67
C PRO A 266 28.69 -25.12 -4.20
N TYR A 267 29.48 -24.24 -4.80
CA TYR A 267 29.69 -24.25 -6.25
C TYR A 267 30.73 -25.33 -6.60
N GLU A 268 30.32 -26.31 -7.40
CA GLU A 268 31.20 -27.38 -7.89
C GLU A 268 31.58 -27.14 -9.35
N ASP A 269 30.61 -27.10 -10.26
CA ASP A 269 30.80 -26.73 -11.67
C ASP A 269 29.50 -26.21 -12.33
N ASP A 270 29.64 -25.55 -13.48
CA ASP A 270 28.52 -24.91 -14.20
C ASP A 270 27.42 -25.87 -14.66
N ASN A 271 27.70 -27.17 -14.79
CA ASN A 271 26.71 -28.13 -15.28
C ASN A 271 25.86 -28.76 -14.16
N THR A 272 26.40 -28.86 -12.93
CA THR A 272 25.75 -29.58 -11.82
C THR A 272 25.21 -28.65 -10.74
N PHE A 273 25.76 -27.43 -10.62
CA PHE A 273 25.39 -26.51 -9.55
C PHE A 273 23.92 -26.11 -9.57
N LEU A 274 23.34 -25.88 -10.76
CA LEU A 274 21.93 -25.50 -10.86
C LEU A 274 21.01 -26.64 -10.40
N ASP A 275 21.36 -27.88 -10.73
CA ASP A 275 20.59 -29.06 -10.33
C ASP A 275 20.68 -29.26 -8.81
N HIS A 276 21.87 -29.15 -8.22
CA HIS A 276 22.04 -29.19 -6.75
C HIS A 276 21.28 -28.06 -6.04
N LEU A 277 21.29 -26.85 -6.59
CA LEU A 277 20.51 -25.73 -6.04
C LEU A 277 19.00 -26.00 -6.11
N ILE A 278 18.52 -26.57 -7.21
CA ILE A 278 17.10 -26.91 -7.38
C ILE A 278 16.72 -28.02 -6.40
N GLU A 279 17.53 -29.08 -6.30
CA GLU A 279 17.31 -30.15 -5.34
C GLU A 279 17.27 -29.58 -3.91
N ASP A 280 18.30 -28.86 -3.49
CA ASP A 280 18.43 -28.31 -2.13
C ASP A 280 17.29 -27.33 -1.74
N VAL A 281 16.82 -26.51 -2.68
CA VAL A 281 15.80 -25.48 -2.41
C VAL A 281 14.38 -26.02 -2.59
N PHE A 282 14.18 -26.93 -3.54
CA PHE A 282 12.87 -27.41 -3.97
C PHE A 282 12.71 -28.93 -3.82
N HIS A 283 13.30 -29.55 -2.78
CA HIS A 283 13.20 -30.99 -2.49
C HIS A 283 11.78 -31.61 -2.57
N ASN A 284 10.72 -30.81 -2.60
CA ASN A 284 9.30 -31.23 -2.61
C ASN A 284 8.52 -30.81 -3.89
N ILE A 285 9.20 -30.39 -4.96
CA ILE A 285 8.59 -30.16 -6.30
C ILE A 285 9.11 -31.23 -7.26
#